data_AF-A0A2X2VJ07-F1
#
_entry.id   AF-A0A2X2VJ07-F1
#
_cell.length_a   1.000
_cell.length_b   1.000
_cell.length_c   1.000
_cell.angle_alpha   90.00
_cell.angle_beta   90.00
_cell.angle_gamma   90.00
#
_symmetry.space_group_name_H-M   'P 1'
#
loop_
_entity.id
_entity.type
_entity.pdbx_description
1 polymer ?
#
loop_
_entity_poly.entity_id
_entity_poly.type
_entity_poly.pdbx_seq_one_letter_code
_entity_poly.pdbx_strand_id
1 'polypeptide(L)'
;MLKCRLFIAASLLAMNLSSALAADVPDFSPQPPAIQAGSWVLMDYTTGQILTAGNEHQRRNPASLTKLMTGYVVDRAIDSHPY
;
A
#
# COMPACT_ATOMS: atom_id res chain seq x y z
N MET A 1 4.74 20.92 -48.27
CA MET A 1 3.75 20.15 -47.47
C MET A 1 4.27 18.79 -46.98
N LEU A 2 5.07 18.04 -47.77
CA LEU A 2 5.58 16.71 -47.37
C LEU A 2 6.61 16.75 -46.21
N LYS A 3 7.46 17.79 -46.18
CA LYS A 3 8.49 17.99 -45.14
C LYS A 3 7.89 18.19 -43.74
N CYS A 4 6.82 19.00 -43.61
CA CYS A 4 6.15 19.22 -42.32
C CYS A 4 5.49 17.95 -41.77
N ARG A 5 4.93 17.09 -42.63
CA ARG A 5 4.33 15.81 -42.22
C ARG A 5 5.37 14.83 -41.67
N LEU A 6 6.58 14.84 -42.25
CA LEU A 6 7.69 14.01 -41.79
C LEU A 6 8.19 14.43 -40.39
N PHE A 7 8.29 15.74 -40.14
CA PHE A 7 8.68 16.27 -38.83
C PHE A 7 7.67 15.95 -37.73
N ILE A 8 6.37 16.03 -38.03
CA ILE A 8 5.30 15.69 -37.09
C ILE A 8 5.35 14.20 -36.73
N ALA A 9 5.46 13.32 -37.73
CA ALA A 9 5.56 11.87 -37.51
C ALA A 9 6.81 11.49 -36.70
N ALA A 10 7.96 12.12 -36.99
CA ALA A 10 9.19 11.88 -36.24
C ALA A 10 9.07 12.32 -34.77
N SER A 11 8.41 13.45 -34.51
CA SER A 11 8.17 13.94 -33.15
C SER A 11 7.21 13.03 -32.37
N LEU A 12 6.13 12.57 -33.02
CA LEU A 12 5.21 11.59 -32.42
C LEU A 12 5.91 10.27 -32.10
N LEU A 13 6.77 9.79 -32.98
CA LEU A 13 7.53 8.56 -32.76
C LEU A 13 8.55 8.72 -31.61
N ALA A 14 9.25 9.85 -31.55
CA ALA A 14 10.18 10.14 -30.47
C ALA A 14 9.48 10.24 -29.11
N MET A 15 8.27 10.80 -29.06
CA MET A 15 7.50 10.95 -27.83
C MET A 15 7.00 9.61 -27.27
N ASN A 16 6.70 8.64 -28.14
CA ASN A 16 6.33 7.27 -27.74
C ASN A 16 7.52 6.43 -27.25
N LEU A 17 8.75 6.78 -27.67
CA LEU A 17 9.96 6.04 -27.28
C LEU A 17 10.40 6.38 -25.84
N SER A 18 10.14 7.61 -25.39
CA SER A 18 10.52 8.07 -24.03
C SER A 18 9.75 7.36 -22.91
N SER A 19 8.51 6.96 -23.13
CA SER A 19 7.70 6.23 -22.12
C SER A 19 8.11 4.76 -21.95
N ALA A 20 8.84 4.18 -22.92
CA ALA A 20 9.34 2.80 -22.84
C ALA A 20 10.65 2.67 -22.04
N LEU A 21 11.31 3.79 -21.71
CA LEU A 21 12.58 3.84 -20.97
C LEU A 21 12.39 4.24 -19.49
N ALA A 22 11.18 4.12 -18.94
CA ALA A 22 10.97 4.27 -17.50
C ALA A 22 11.78 3.17 -16.79
N ALA A 23 12.92 3.54 -16.21
CA ALA A 23 13.76 2.64 -15.45
C ALA A 23 13.01 2.21 -14.18
N ASP A 24 12.97 0.90 -13.94
CA ASP A 24 12.51 0.36 -12.66
C ASP A 24 13.40 0.92 -11.55
N VAL A 25 12.81 1.75 -10.69
CA VAL A 25 13.49 2.21 -9.47
C VAL A 25 13.75 0.98 -8.63
N PRO A 26 14.99 0.70 -8.22
CA PRO A 26 15.28 -0.49 -7.42
C PRO A 26 14.47 -0.41 -6.12
N ASP A 27 13.65 -1.42 -5.88
CA ASP A 27 12.93 -1.57 -4.62
C ASP A 27 13.94 -1.99 -3.54
N PHE A 28 14.39 -1.02 -2.75
CA PHE A 28 15.30 -1.23 -1.63
C PHE A 28 14.57 -1.65 -0.36
N SER A 29 13.36 -2.19 -0.44
CA SER A 29 12.68 -2.73 0.73
C SER A 29 13.53 -3.83 1.38
N PRO A 30 13.92 -3.69 2.65
CA PRO A 30 14.73 -4.69 3.32
C PRO A 30 13.94 -6.00 3.39
N GLN A 31 14.64 -7.13 3.23
CA GLN A 31 14.02 -8.43 3.42
C GLN A 31 13.45 -8.53 4.84
N PRO A 32 12.15 -8.86 5.01
CA PRO A 32 11.57 -9.00 6.34
C PRO A 32 12.26 -10.11 7.15
N PRO A 33 12.44 -9.93 8.47
CA PRO A 33 12.99 -10.98 9.32
C PRO A 33 12.05 -12.18 9.39
N ALA A 34 12.60 -13.35 9.72
CA ALA A 34 11.78 -14.53 9.98
C ALA A 34 10.98 -14.33 11.28
N ILE A 35 9.65 -14.41 11.20
CA ILE A 35 8.75 -14.29 12.35
C ILE A 35 8.24 -15.69 12.74
N GLN A 36 8.51 -16.10 13.98
CA GLN A 36 8.05 -17.38 14.53
C GLN A 36 6.64 -17.25 15.11
N ALA A 37 5.65 -16.99 14.27
CA ALA A 37 4.24 -16.89 14.66
C ALA A 37 3.32 -17.50 13.58
N GLY A 38 2.10 -17.90 13.98
CA GLY A 38 1.12 -18.44 13.03
C GLY A 38 0.58 -17.39 12.05
N SER A 39 0.45 -16.14 12.51
CA SER A 39 0.06 -14.97 11.72
C SER A 39 0.67 -13.69 12.31
N TRP A 40 1.01 -12.69 11.49
CA TRP A 40 1.49 -11.38 11.92
C TRP A 40 1.18 -10.28 10.89
N VAL A 41 1.17 -9.03 11.34
CA VAL A 41 1.06 -7.83 10.50
C VAL A 41 1.90 -6.71 11.14
N LEU A 42 2.71 -6.02 10.35
CA LEU A 42 3.31 -4.74 10.68
C LEU A 42 2.76 -3.68 9.72
N MET A 43 2.18 -2.61 10.27
CA MET A 43 1.49 -1.57 9.51
C MET A 43 1.94 -0.18 9.97
N ASP A 44 2.17 0.72 9.03
CA ASP A 44 2.34 2.15 9.31
C ASP A 44 1.01 2.78 9.73
N TYR A 45 1.02 3.52 10.84
CA TYR A 45 -0.19 4.10 11.42
C TYR A 45 -0.80 5.21 10.55
N THR A 46 0.03 6.04 9.93
CA THR A 46 -0.44 7.25 9.23
C THR A 46 -1.07 6.91 7.89
N THR A 47 -0.48 5.97 7.16
CA THR A 47 -0.86 5.60 5.80
C THR A 47 -1.74 4.35 5.75
N GLY A 48 -1.70 3.51 6.79
CA GLY A 48 -2.29 2.17 6.78
C GLY A 48 -1.53 1.17 5.90
N GLN A 49 -0.33 1.52 5.41
CA GLN A 49 0.47 0.63 4.57
C GLN A 49 0.98 -0.57 5.39
N ILE A 50 0.75 -1.78 4.89
CA ILE A 50 1.35 -3.00 5.44
C ILE A 50 2.80 -3.08 4.97
N LEU A 51 3.74 -3.11 5.91
CA LEU A 51 5.18 -3.20 5.65
C LEU A 51 5.64 -4.66 5.54
N THR A 52 5.05 -5.55 6.34
CA THR A 52 5.23 -7.00 6.25
C THR A 52 4.05 -7.71 6.92
N ALA A 53 3.65 -8.86 6.38
CA ALA A 53 2.58 -9.68 6.92
C ALA A 53 2.84 -11.17 6.63
N GLY A 54 2.16 -12.03 7.38
CA GLY A 54 2.10 -13.45 7.12
C GLY A 54 0.80 -14.03 7.66
N ASN A 55 0.07 -14.77 6.83
CA ASN A 55 -1.23 -15.36 7.16
C ASN A 55 -2.22 -14.37 7.81
N GLU A 56 -2.19 -13.11 7.41
CA GLU A 56 -2.91 -11.99 8.03
C GLU A 56 -4.44 -12.10 7.92
N HIS A 57 -4.93 -12.80 6.90
CA HIS A 57 -6.36 -13.04 6.69
C HIS A 57 -6.83 -14.39 7.23
N GLN A 58 -5.94 -15.20 7.80
CA GLN A 58 -6.32 -16.45 8.42
C GLN A 58 -7.17 -16.18 9.67
N ARG A 59 -8.38 -16.74 9.72
CA ARG A 59 -9.26 -16.60 10.89
C ARG A 59 -8.68 -17.36 12.09
N ARG A 60 -8.55 -16.65 13.21
CA ARG A 60 -8.06 -17.19 14.49
C ARG A 60 -8.94 -16.67 15.64
N ASN A 61 -9.03 -17.42 16.74
CA ASN A 61 -9.74 -16.94 17.93
C ASN A 61 -8.94 -15.79 18.57
N PRO A 62 -9.52 -14.58 18.72
CA PRO A 62 -8.82 -13.40 19.25
C PRO A 62 -8.65 -13.40 20.78
N ALA A 63 -9.35 -14.28 21.50
CA ALA A 63 -9.35 -14.33 22.97
C ALA A 63 -9.55 -12.94 23.61
N SER A 64 -8.63 -12.48 24.45
CA SER A 64 -8.74 -11.18 25.12
C SER A 64 -8.68 -9.98 24.17
N LEU A 65 -8.14 -10.12 22.94
CA LEU A 65 -8.08 -9.04 21.95
C LEU A 65 -9.48 -8.56 21.52
N THR A 66 -10.53 -9.36 21.73
CA THR A 66 -11.93 -8.89 21.56
C THR A 66 -12.23 -7.63 22.36
N LYS A 67 -11.53 -7.40 23.49
CA LYS A 67 -11.69 -6.19 24.30
C LYS A 67 -11.31 -4.90 23.56
N LEU A 68 -10.51 -4.98 22.49
CA LEU A 68 -10.21 -3.81 21.65
C LEU A 68 -11.49 -3.28 20.99
N MET A 69 -12.34 -4.17 20.45
CA MET A 69 -13.62 -3.76 19.89
C MET A 69 -14.60 -3.27 20.98
N THR A 70 -14.60 -3.92 22.15
CA THR A 70 -15.43 -3.45 23.28
C THR A 70 -15.04 -2.03 23.71
N GLY A 71 -13.74 -1.76 23.87
CA GLY A 71 -13.23 -0.43 24.19
C GLY A 71 -13.55 0.58 23.09
N TYR A 72 -13.41 0.18 21.83
CA TYR A 72 -13.76 1.01 20.68
C TYR A 72 -15.25 1.42 20.67
N VAL A 73 -16.17 0.51 21.01
CA VAL A 73 -17.60 0.85 21.13
C VAL A 73 -17.84 1.86 22.24
N VAL A 74 -17.16 1.72 23.39
CA VAL A 74 -17.26 2.67 24.51
C VAL A 74 -16.72 4.05 24.10
N ASP A 75 -15.55 4.09 23.46
CA ASP A 75 -14.94 5.32 22.95
C ASP A 75 -15.88 6.06 21.99
N ARG A 76 -16.48 5.35 21.03
CA ARG A 76 -17.46 5.91 20.10
C ARG A 76 -18.73 6.40 20.78
N ALA A 77 -19.17 5.75 21.85
CA ALA A 77 -20.33 6.21 22.61
C ALA A 77 -20.04 7.57 23.27
N ILE A 78 -18.83 7.76 23.80
CA ILE A 78 -18.37 9.03 24.38
C ILE A 78 -18.24 10.11 23.30
N ASP A 79 -17.58 9.79 22.18
CA ASP A 79 -17.38 10.71 21.05
C ASP A 79 -18.70 11.19 20.42
N SER A 80 -19.71 10.31 20.34
CA SER A 80 -21.01 10.61 19.72
C SER A 80 -21.90 11.60 20.51
N HIS A 81 -21.57 11.86 21.78
CA HIS A 81 -22.28 12.83 22.62
C HIS A 81 -21.29 13.86 23.18
N PRO A 82 -20.71 14.72 22.31
CA PRO A 82 -19.98 15.87 22.79
C PRO A 82 -20.98 16.77 23.52
N TYR A 83 -20.65 17.15 24.76
CA TYR A 83 -21.44 18.10 25.53
C TYR A 83 -21.75 19.38 24.73
#